data_AF-A0A830CJN3-F1
#
_entry.id   AF-A0A830CJN3-F1
#
_cell.length_a   1.000
_cell.length_b   1.000
_cell.length_c   1.000
_cell.angle_alpha   90.00
_cell.angle_beta   90.00
_cell.angle_gamma   90.00
#
_symmetry.space_group_name_H-M   'P 1'
#
loop_
_entity.id
_entity.type
_entity.pdbx_description
1 polymer ?
#
loop_
_entity_poly.entity_id
_entity_poly.type
_entity_poly.pdbx_seq_one_letter_code
_entity_poly.pdbx_strand_id
1 'polypeptide(L)'
;MAEKGKYLVLVGAGALLGSAATVAIFKLLPRRGERKCTVVEAIELNGMLTDSQYVVTYITLMFIEYDMFACDLLERRRYQKFLEGVNHGMTGPDLLMDEIVTEQLTRNIQFFGFENQKKVVSSYVVVIGLGGVGSHAASMLLRSGVGKLLLVDFDQVSVSSLNRHAVATREDVGTPKALCLKKHFSTIFPECHVDAKVVLYDSSSEDEILSGHPDFVLDCIDNIDTKVSLLAACVRRGLKVLSATGAGARADPTRIRVADLRESTNDPLSRSVRHRLRKYHGIDGGIPVVFSLEKPKAKLLPFKGPSGEEENPSDYQIVPGFRVRIIPVLGTIPAIFGQIMASYVVTELAGLHVHMEPVVNFDMDHYNVLHQRLIEHEELQFGTAMEVQRDPCTYDILFTSYSVALLLDVAQHSYELQRRMLYALSVDKSHPVDVEEVIYIAKELWHCRSARDLSAKDVGRGMWRSVNELMLIRWDHMKPASVSNLILLKFTEADEHESRSLEDIKEQEPEFFARVTSVLKRAELDFGLRSE
;
A
#
# COMPACT_ATOMS: atom_id res chain seq x y z
N MET A 1 17.48 -13.00 -55.87
CA MET A 1 17.27 -11.78 -55.04
C MET A 1 15.78 -11.55 -54.87
N ALA A 2 15.16 -12.21 -53.89
CA ALA A 2 13.81 -11.91 -53.40
C ALA A 2 13.57 -12.77 -52.15
N GLU A 3 13.71 -12.17 -50.97
CA GLU A 3 12.89 -12.47 -49.77
C GLU A 3 13.34 -11.54 -48.64
N LYS A 4 12.79 -10.32 -48.67
CA LYS A 4 12.61 -9.47 -47.49
C LYS A 4 11.18 -9.72 -47.02
N GLY A 5 11.00 -10.21 -45.79
CA GLY A 5 9.71 -10.10 -45.12
C GLY A 5 9.43 -11.15 -44.05
N LYS A 6 9.51 -10.72 -42.79
CA LYS A 6 8.83 -11.24 -41.59
C LYS A 6 9.47 -12.48 -40.93
N TYR A 7 10.22 -12.25 -39.85
CA TYR A 7 9.87 -12.60 -38.46
C TYR A 7 11.00 -12.11 -37.53
N LEU A 8 10.83 -10.91 -36.97
CA LEU A 8 11.63 -10.34 -35.90
C LEU A 8 10.66 -9.95 -34.78
N VAL A 9 10.51 -10.77 -33.74
CA VAL A 9 9.84 -10.39 -32.48
C VAL A 9 10.49 -11.13 -31.31
N LEU A 10 11.11 -10.34 -30.42
CA LEU A 10 11.50 -10.57 -29.02
C LEU A 10 12.49 -11.71 -28.67
N VAL A 11 13.78 -11.36 -28.64
CA VAL A 11 14.63 -11.66 -27.48
C VAL A 11 15.37 -10.37 -27.12
N GLY A 12 14.94 -9.71 -26.04
CA GLY A 12 15.50 -8.44 -25.62
C GLY A 12 14.81 -7.83 -24.41
N ALA A 13 14.96 -8.46 -23.24
CA ALA A 13 14.96 -7.81 -21.92
C ALA A 13 15.29 -8.86 -20.84
N GLY A 14 16.58 -9.09 -20.62
CA GLY A 14 17.06 -10.04 -19.60
C GLY A 14 18.58 -10.06 -19.49
N ALA A 15 19.25 -8.93 -19.73
CA ALA A 15 20.68 -8.80 -19.49
C ALA A 15 20.87 -8.12 -18.12
N LEU A 16 21.03 -8.95 -17.08
CA LEU A 16 21.99 -8.82 -15.98
C LEU A 16 21.78 -10.00 -14.99
N LEU A 17 21.81 -11.22 -15.52
CA LEU A 17 21.99 -12.42 -14.72
C LEU A 17 23.47 -12.82 -14.78
N GLY A 18 24.12 -12.79 -13.62
CA GLY A 18 25.50 -13.21 -13.43
C GLY A 18 25.72 -14.65 -13.91
N SER A 19 26.75 -14.82 -14.72
CA SER A 19 27.07 -15.96 -15.56
C SER A 19 27.73 -17.14 -14.82
N ALA A 20 27.19 -17.57 -13.68
CA ALA A 20 27.65 -18.78 -12.98
C ALA A 20 26.52 -19.81 -12.71
N ALA A 21 25.29 -19.36 -12.45
CA ALA A 21 24.19 -20.24 -12.08
C ALA A 21 23.68 -21.11 -13.26
N THR A 22 23.70 -20.58 -14.49
CA THR A 22 23.21 -21.30 -15.68
C THR A 22 24.09 -22.51 -16.06
N VAL A 23 25.37 -22.52 -15.65
CA VAL A 23 26.30 -23.61 -15.97
C VAL A 23 26.19 -24.77 -14.96
N ALA A 24 25.74 -24.51 -13.73
CA ALA A 24 25.56 -25.54 -12.70
C ALA A 24 24.38 -26.47 -13.03
N ILE A 25 23.28 -25.93 -13.57
CA ILE A 25 22.07 -26.69 -13.90
C ILE A 25 22.33 -27.75 -15.00
N PHE A 26 23.23 -27.48 -15.95
CA PHE A 26 23.58 -28.46 -17.00
C PHE A 26 24.50 -29.60 -16.52
N LYS A 27 25.14 -29.48 -15.34
CA LYS A 27 26.01 -30.54 -14.78
C LYS A 27 25.27 -31.54 -13.89
N LEU A 28 24.04 -31.24 -13.48
CA LEU A 28 23.24 -32.08 -12.57
C LEU A 28 22.35 -33.10 -13.29
N LEU A 29 22.32 -33.12 -14.63
CA LEU A 29 21.61 -34.15 -15.38
C LEU A 29 22.43 -35.45 -15.41
N PRO A 30 21.89 -36.58 -14.93
CA PRO A 30 22.64 -37.83 -14.86
C PRO A 30 22.86 -38.41 -16.27
N ARG A 31 24.13 -38.52 -16.67
CA ARG A 31 24.55 -39.31 -17.84
C ARG A 31 24.58 -40.80 -17.50
N ARG A 32 23.60 -41.59 -17.97
CA ARG A 32 23.68 -43.04 -18.34
C ARG A 32 22.26 -43.56 -18.62
N GLY A 33 22.00 -44.43 -19.60
CA GLY A 33 22.89 -45.21 -20.46
C GLY A 33 22.11 -45.88 -21.60
N GLU A 34 22.86 -46.42 -22.55
CA GLU A 34 22.41 -47.12 -23.75
C GLU A 34 21.38 -48.22 -23.44
N ARG A 35 20.21 -48.17 -24.08
CA ARG A 35 19.38 -49.36 -24.31
C ARG A 35 18.92 -49.38 -25.77
N LYS A 36 19.22 -50.51 -26.43
CA LYS A 36 18.80 -50.85 -27.79
C LYS A 36 17.27 -50.84 -27.89
N CYS A 37 16.72 -50.06 -28.81
CA CYS A 37 15.32 -50.20 -29.23
C CYS A 37 15.15 -51.44 -30.11
N THR A 38 14.32 -52.37 -29.68
CA THR A 38 13.72 -53.41 -30.51
C THR A 38 12.53 -52.81 -31.26
N VAL A 39 12.56 -52.92 -32.60
CA VAL A 39 11.46 -52.53 -33.49
C VAL A 39 10.31 -53.53 -33.34
N VAL A 40 9.11 -53.04 -33.06
CA VAL A 40 7.86 -53.84 -33.09
C VAL A 40 7.10 -53.49 -34.38
N GLU A 41 6.60 -54.54 -35.03
CA GLU A 41 6.02 -54.59 -36.38
C GLU A 41 4.82 -53.67 -36.61
N ALA A 42 4.72 -53.19 -37.86
CA ALA A 42 3.67 -52.32 -38.36
C ALA A 42 2.35 -53.08 -38.60
N ILE A 43 1.24 -52.50 -38.14
CA ILE A 43 -0.12 -52.92 -38.51
C ILE A 43 -0.54 -52.10 -39.74
N GLU A 44 -0.80 -52.79 -40.86
CA GLU A 44 -1.34 -52.21 -42.09
C GLU A 44 -2.81 -51.81 -41.91
N LEU A 45 -3.10 -50.53 -42.15
CA LEU A 45 -4.46 -50.02 -42.38
C LEU A 45 -4.59 -49.65 -43.87
N ASN A 46 -5.40 -50.43 -44.58
CA ASN A 46 -5.74 -50.22 -45.98
C ASN A 46 -6.66 -49.00 -46.14
N GLY A 47 -6.28 -48.06 -47.03
CA GLY A 47 -7.24 -47.24 -47.78
C GLY A 47 -7.10 -45.72 -47.66
N MET A 48 -6.65 -45.11 -48.78
CA MET A 48 -6.75 -43.70 -49.21
C MET A 48 -5.71 -42.68 -48.69
N LEU A 49 -4.76 -42.36 -49.61
CA LEU A 49 -4.06 -41.08 -49.90
C LEU A 49 -4.34 -39.92 -48.91
N THR A 50 -3.40 -39.15 -48.34
CA THR A 50 -2.02 -38.72 -48.69
C THR A 50 -1.43 -37.97 -47.47
N ASP A 51 -0.12 -37.70 -47.48
CA ASP A 51 0.71 -36.99 -46.49
C ASP A 51 1.19 -37.76 -45.24
N SER A 52 2.26 -38.51 -45.45
CA SER A 52 3.08 -39.19 -44.43
C SER A 52 3.71 -38.27 -43.37
N GLN A 53 3.68 -36.95 -43.53
CA GLN A 53 4.16 -36.01 -42.52
C GLN A 53 3.16 -35.74 -41.39
N TYR A 54 1.84 -35.77 -41.65
CA TYR A 54 0.84 -35.42 -40.62
C TYR A 54 0.60 -36.53 -39.61
N VAL A 55 0.60 -37.80 -40.04
CA VAL A 55 0.39 -38.96 -39.14
C VAL A 55 1.58 -39.17 -38.20
N VAL A 56 2.80 -38.98 -38.69
CA VAL A 56 4.02 -39.04 -37.86
C VAL A 56 4.03 -37.89 -36.84
N THR A 57 3.59 -36.69 -37.24
CA THR A 57 3.51 -35.54 -36.32
C THR A 57 2.45 -35.75 -35.22
N TYR A 58 1.29 -36.32 -35.54
CA TYR A 58 0.24 -36.61 -34.56
C TYR A 58 0.64 -37.70 -33.56
N ILE A 59 1.29 -38.78 -34.02
CA ILE A 59 1.77 -39.85 -33.13
C ILE A 59 2.92 -39.32 -32.24
N THR A 60 3.82 -38.52 -32.79
CA THR A 60 4.93 -37.93 -32.01
C THR A 60 4.43 -36.92 -30.97
N LEU A 61 3.42 -36.10 -31.29
CA LEU A 61 2.79 -35.19 -30.34
C LEU A 61 2.06 -35.94 -29.22
N MET A 62 1.36 -37.04 -29.54
CA MET A 62 0.70 -37.87 -28.53
C MET A 62 1.71 -38.53 -27.59
N PHE A 63 2.85 -39.00 -28.09
CA PHE A 63 3.90 -39.57 -27.24
C PHE A 63 4.61 -38.50 -26.39
N ILE A 64 4.80 -37.27 -26.90
CA ILE A 64 5.36 -36.15 -26.13
C ILE A 64 4.38 -35.70 -25.04
N GLU A 65 3.08 -35.62 -25.32
CA GLU A 65 2.07 -35.32 -24.30
C GLU A 65 1.97 -36.43 -23.26
N TYR A 66 2.02 -37.70 -23.66
CA TYR A 66 1.98 -38.83 -22.71
C TYR A 66 3.26 -38.93 -21.88
N ASP A 67 4.45 -38.69 -22.44
CA ASP A 67 5.71 -38.65 -21.69
C ASP A 67 5.81 -37.41 -20.81
N MET A 68 5.27 -36.25 -21.23
CA MET A 68 5.16 -35.08 -20.35
C MET A 68 4.18 -35.33 -19.20
N PHE A 69 3.04 -35.97 -19.46
CA PHE A 69 2.04 -36.26 -18.43
C PHE A 69 2.53 -37.39 -17.49
N ALA A 70 3.24 -38.37 -18.01
CA ALA A 70 3.86 -39.44 -17.23
C ALA A 70 5.09 -38.94 -16.45
N CYS A 71 5.89 -38.02 -17.00
CA CYS A 71 6.92 -37.30 -16.27
C CYS A 71 6.31 -36.45 -15.16
N ASP A 72 5.22 -35.70 -15.42
CA ASP A 72 4.52 -34.91 -14.39
C ASP A 72 3.93 -35.83 -13.29
N LEU A 73 3.35 -36.98 -13.63
CA LEU A 73 2.84 -37.94 -12.64
C LEU A 73 3.96 -38.65 -11.84
N LEU A 74 5.07 -39.00 -12.49
CA LEU A 74 6.22 -39.65 -11.86
C LEU A 74 7.04 -38.67 -11.03
N GLU A 75 7.18 -37.42 -11.46
CA GLU A 75 7.76 -36.32 -10.67
C GLU A 75 6.84 -35.97 -9.50
N ARG A 76 5.52 -35.89 -9.67
CA ARG A 76 4.58 -35.72 -8.54
C ARG A 76 4.63 -36.88 -7.55
N ARG A 77 4.78 -38.13 -8.00
CA ARG A 77 4.96 -39.29 -7.11
C ARG A 77 6.34 -39.31 -6.45
N ARG A 78 7.40 -38.86 -7.12
CA ARG A 78 8.74 -38.68 -6.53
C ARG A 78 8.76 -37.54 -5.53
N TYR A 79 8.07 -36.45 -5.83
CA TYR A 79 7.91 -35.28 -4.97
C TYR A 79 7.02 -35.61 -3.77
N GLN A 80 5.92 -36.36 -3.95
CA GLN A 80 5.15 -36.91 -2.83
C GLN A 80 5.98 -37.87 -1.98
N LYS A 81 6.79 -38.75 -2.57
CA LYS A 81 7.71 -39.61 -1.81
C LYS A 81 8.85 -38.84 -1.12
N PHE A 82 9.28 -37.71 -1.70
CA PHE A 82 10.22 -36.79 -1.06
C PHE A 82 9.56 -36.07 0.11
N LEU A 83 8.35 -35.55 -0.06
CA LEU A 83 7.54 -34.95 1.02
C LEU A 83 7.16 -35.97 2.12
N GLU A 84 6.94 -37.24 1.77
CA GLU A 84 6.73 -38.34 2.73
C GLU A 84 8.04 -38.78 3.43
N GLY A 85 9.21 -38.42 2.87
CA GLY A 85 10.54 -38.75 3.39
C GLY A 85 11.26 -37.61 4.12
N VAL A 86 10.81 -36.36 3.98
CA VAL A 86 11.28 -35.22 4.77
C VAL A 86 10.62 -35.31 6.14
N ASN A 87 11.31 -36.00 7.04
CA ASN A 87 10.97 -36.08 8.46
C ASN A 87 10.68 -34.69 9.04
N HIS A 88 9.56 -34.61 9.76
CA HIS A 88 9.31 -33.60 10.78
C HIS A 88 10.51 -33.54 11.74
N GLY A 89 11.27 -32.44 11.72
CA GLY A 89 12.32 -32.25 12.73
C GLY A 89 13.51 -31.37 12.41
N MET A 90 13.62 -30.73 11.24
CA MET A 90 14.69 -29.75 11.05
C MET A 90 14.34 -28.45 11.76
N THR A 91 15.01 -28.19 12.89
CA THR A 91 14.90 -26.92 13.61
C THR A 91 15.68 -25.82 12.87
N GLY A 92 15.25 -24.56 13.02
CA GLY A 92 15.69 -23.41 12.21
C GLY A 92 17.18 -23.32 11.82
N PRO A 93 18.16 -23.64 12.70
CA PRO A 93 19.58 -23.63 12.34
C PRO A 93 19.99 -24.58 11.22
N ASP A 94 19.37 -25.76 11.15
CA ASP A 94 19.73 -26.81 10.20
C ASP A 94 19.06 -26.56 8.83
N LEU A 95 17.99 -25.77 8.81
CA LEU A 95 17.24 -25.46 7.60
C LEU A 95 18.06 -24.64 6.59
N LEU A 96 18.87 -23.70 7.09
CA LEU A 96 19.77 -22.89 6.26
C LEU A 96 21.05 -23.66 5.83
N MET A 97 21.18 -24.94 6.18
CA MET A 97 22.23 -25.80 5.65
C MET A 97 21.75 -26.61 4.43
N ASP A 98 20.44 -26.63 4.18
CA ASP A 98 19.89 -27.22 2.97
C ASP A 98 20.20 -26.34 1.74
N GLU A 99 20.71 -26.93 0.67
CA GLU A 99 21.15 -26.21 -0.52
C GLU A 99 19.99 -25.50 -1.24
N ILE A 100 18.80 -26.11 -1.25
CA ILE A 100 17.61 -25.56 -1.92
C ILE A 100 17.06 -24.39 -1.10
N VAL A 101 16.92 -24.57 0.21
CA VAL A 101 16.43 -23.49 1.10
C VAL A 101 17.38 -22.30 1.08
N THR A 102 18.69 -22.57 1.15
CA THR A 102 19.72 -21.53 1.09
C THR A 102 19.62 -20.75 -0.21
N GLU A 103 19.51 -21.45 -1.35
CA GLU A 103 19.40 -20.79 -2.65
C GLU A 103 18.10 -19.99 -2.78
N GLN A 104 16.97 -20.53 -2.32
CA GLN A 104 15.68 -19.85 -2.30
C GLN A 104 15.73 -18.55 -1.48
N LEU A 105 16.48 -18.53 -0.38
CA LEU A 105 16.63 -17.38 0.51
C LEU A 105 17.88 -16.53 0.24
N THR A 106 18.67 -16.83 -0.80
CA THR A 106 19.96 -16.17 -1.09
C THR A 106 19.86 -14.65 -1.08
N ARG A 107 18.78 -14.05 -1.61
CA ARG A 107 18.62 -12.59 -1.65
C ARG A 107 18.40 -11.98 -0.27
N ASN A 108 17.66 -12.65 0.60
CA ASN A 108 17.48 -12.21 1.97
C ASN A 108 18.76 -12.41 2.78
N ILE A 109 19.48 -13.53 2.57
CA ILE A 109 20.78 -13.80 3.19
C ILE A 109 21.80 -12.74 2.80
N GLN A 110 21.85 -12.34 1.53
CA GLN A 110 22.73 -11.27 1.05
C GLN A 110 22.39 -9.90 1.67
N PHE A 111 21.10 -9.64 1.92
CA PHE A 111 20.63 -8.38 2.50
C PHE A 111 20.84 -8.30 4.02
N PHE A 112 20.40 -9.31 4.77
CA PHE A 112 20.45 -9.32 6.24
C PHE A 112 21.75 -9.90 6.81
N GLY A 113 22.45 -10.73 6.05
CA GLY A 113 23.50 -11.61 6.54
C GLY A 113 22.95 -12.94 7.08
N PHE A 114 23.79 -13.98 7.04
CA PHE A 114 23.41 -15.35 7.42
C PHE A 114 22.85 -15.46 8.85
N GLU A 115 23.52 -14.85 9.84
CA GLU A 115 23.09 -14.91 11.24
C GLU A 115 21.74 -14.23 11.50
N ASN A 116 21.45 -13.14 10.79
CA ASN A 116 20.16 -12.46 10.93
C ASN A 116 19.04 -13.21 10.20
N GLN A 117 19.33 -13.79 9.03
CA GLN A 117 18.38 -14.66 8.35
C GLN A 117 18.03 -15.89 9.20
N LYS A 118 19.01 -16.44 9.94
CA LYS A 118 18.79 -17.56 10.87
C LYS A 118 17.77 -17.22 11.96
N LYS A 119 17.72 -15.97 12.43
CA LYS A 119 16.69 -15.50 13.38
C LYS A 119 15.31 -15.53 12.73
N VAL A 120 15.18 -15.00 11.51
CA VAL A 120 13.92 -15.03 10.74
C VAL A 120 13.41 -16.46 10.57
N VAL A 121 14.29 -17.38 10.18
CA VAL A 121 13.97 -18.81 10.01
C VAL A 121 13.58 -19.49 11.32
N SER A 122 14.11 -19.03 12.45
CA SER A 122 13.75 -19.59 13.77
C SER A 122 12.49 -18.97 14.38
N SER A 123 11.87 -17.98 13.72
CA SER A 123 10.79 -17.19 14.30
C SER A 123 9.41 -17.84 14.14
N TYR A 124 8.52 -17.56 15.11
CA TYR A 124 7.11 -17.93 15.12
C TYR A 124 6.20 -16.70 15.03
N VAL A 125 5.38 -16.64 13.96
CA VAL A 125 4.45 -15.53 13.73
C VAL A 125 3.00 -16.02 13.66
N VAL A 126 2.11 -15.29 14.34
CA VAL A 126 0.65 -15.52 14.28
C VAL A 126 0.00 -14.44 13.42
N VAL A 127 -0.82 -14.84 12.45
CA VAL A 127 -1.58 -13.91 11.58
C VAL A 127 -3.07 -14.15 11.78
N ILE A 128 -3.79 -13.15 12.31
CA ILE A 128 -5.24 -13.22 12.55
C ILE A 128 -5.97 -12.34 11.53
N GLY A 129 -6.91 -12.94 10.80
CA GLY A 129 -7.61 -12.34 9.66
C GLY A 129 -6.81 -12.54 8.37
N LEU A 130 -7.35 -13.32 7.44
CA LEU A 130 -6.69 -13.76 6.21
C LEU A 130 -7.43 -13.25 4.97
N GLY A 131 -8.00 -12.03 5.09
CA GLY A 131 -8.55 -11.28 3.97
C GLY A 131 -7.48 -10.66 3.06
N GLY A 132 -7.77 -9.50 2.47
CA GLY A 132 -6.86 -8.85 1.52
C GLY A 132 -5.55 -8.31 2.13
N VAL A 133 -5.49 -8.11 3.44
CA VAL A 133 -4.25 -7.69 4.12
C VAL A 133 -3.47 -8.91 4.59
N GLY A 134 -4.07 -9.72 5.47
CA GLY A 134 -3.37 -10.82 6.12
C GLY A 134 -2.94 -11.94 5.20
N SER A 135 -3.69 -12.25 4.13
CA SER A 135 -3.24 -13.24 3.14
C SER A 135 -1.94 -12.82 2.44
N HIS A 136 -1.79 -11.52 2.13
CA HIS A 136 -0.58 -10.98 1.53
C HIS A 136 0.58 -10.89 2.55
N ALA A 137 0.29 -10.50 3.79
CA ALA A 137 1.29 -10.48 4.85
C ALA A 137 1.84 -11.89 5.12
N ALA A 138 0.96 -12.88 5.32
CA ALA A 138 1.34 -14.26 5.55
C ALA A 138 2.15 -14.85 4.38
N SER A 139 1.75 -14.55 3.14
CA SER A 139 2.44 -15.03 1.94
C SER A 139 3.86 -14.49 1.85
N MET A 140 4.06 -13.20 2.17
CA MET A 140 5.40 -12.61 2.13
C MET A 140 6.26 -13.00 3.34
N LEU A 141 5.67 -13.22 4.51
CA LEU A 141 6.37 -13.81 5.66
C LEU A 141 6.91 -15.20 5.35
N LEU A 142 6.07 -16.07 4.77
CA LEU A 142 6.48 -17.40 4.29
C LEU A 142 7.66 -17.31 3.31
N ARG A 143 7.51 -16.47 2.26
CA ARG A 143 8.54 -16.28 1.23
C ARG A 143 9.84 -15.67 1.78
N SER A 144 9.78 -14.99 2.90
CA SER A 144 10.95 -14.43 3.58
C SER A 144 11.68 -15.43 4.46
N GLY A 145 11.13 -16.65 4.59
CA GLY A 145 11.72 -17.76 5.31
C GLY A 145 11.29 -17.87 6.77
N VAL A 146 10.19 -17.22 7.20
CA VAL A 146 9.67 -17.42 8.57
C VAL A 146 9.36 -18.90 8.79
N GLY A 147 9.96 -19.52 9.81
CA GLY A 147 9.92 -20.97 9.97
C GLY A 147 8.62 -21.52 10.56
N LYS A 148 7.86 -20.70 11.30
CA LYS A 148 6.57 -21.12 11.86
C LYS A 148 5.50 -20.05 11.69
N LEU A 149 4.36 -20.44 11.11
CA LEU A 149 3.19 -19.59 10.93
C LEU A 149 1.96 -20.24 11.55
N LEU A 150 1.19 -19.47 12.32
CA LEU A 150 -0.19 -19.81 12.68
C LEU A 150 -1.15 -18.87 11.94
N LEU A 151 -1.98 -19.45 11.08
CA LEU A 151 -2.97 -18.74 10.27
C LEU A 151 -4.35 -18.90 10.88
N VAL A 152 -4.99 -17.79 11.28
CA VAL A 152 -6.29 -17.81 11.95
C VAL A 152 -7.31 -17.00 11.16
N ASP A 153 -8.35 -17.68 10.66
CA ASP A 153 -9.53 -17.03 10.06
C ASP A 153 -10.70 -18.03 10.03
N PHE A 154 -11.90 -17.57 10.37
CA PHE A 154 -13.12 -18.38 10.34
C PHE A 154 -13.84 -18.34 8.98
N ASP A 155 -13.52 -17.36 8.13
CA ASP A 155 -14.19 -17.15 6.86
C ASP A 155 -13.76 -18.18 5.79
N GLN A 156 -14.62 -18.31 4.80
CA GLN A 156 -14.34 -19.03 3.55
C GLN A 156 -13.95 -18.06 2.43
N VAL A 157 -13.23 -18.58 1.44
CA VAL A 157 -12.94 -17.87 0.20
C VAL A 157 -14.25 -17.66 -0.56
N SER A 158 -14.61 -16.40 -0.81
CA SER A 158 -15.73 -16.03 -1.68
C SER A 158 -15.24 -15.61 -3.06
N VAL A 159 -16.12 -15.60 -4.06
CA VAL A 159 -15.81 -15.01 -5.39
C VAL A 159 -15.36 -13.55 -5.26
N SER A 160 -15.98 -12.79 -4.36
CA SER A 160 -15.60 -11.40 -4.09
C SER A 160 -14.27 -11.25 -3.35
N SER A 161 -13.70 -12.33 -2.81
CA SER A 161 -12.37 -12.33 -2.20
C SER A 161 -11.25 -12.33 -3.25
N LEU A 162 -11.51 -12.88 -4.44
CA LEU A 162 -10.51 -13.10 -5.49
C LEU A 162 -9.89 -11.81 -6.05
N ASN A 163 -10.52 -10.65 -5.85
CA ASN A 163 -9.95 -9.37 -6.28
C ASN A 163 -8.78 -8.89 -5.40
N ARG A 164 -8.57 -9.50 -4.23
CA ARG A 164 -7.61 -9.01 -3.23
C ARG A 164 -6.95 -10.08 -2.36
N HIS A 165 -7.36 -11.35 -2.45
CA HIS A 165 -6.74 -12.42 -1.67
C HIS A 165 -5.47 -12.93 -2.36
N ALA A 166 -4.39 -13.15 -1.60
CA ALA A 166 -3.05 -13.30 -2.16
C ALA A 166 -2.84 -14.52 -3.08
N VAL A 167 -3.45 -15.66 -2.74
CA VAL A 167 -3.20 -16.95 -3.43
C VAL A 167 -4.48 -17.65 -3.90
N ALA A 168 -5.65 -17.14 -3.53
CA ALA A 168 -6.88 -17.87 -3.77
C ALA A 168 -7.25 -17.81 -5.25
N THR A 169 -7.66 -18.95 -5.77
CA THR A 169 -8.12 -19.11 -7.16
C THR A 169 -9.62 -19.38 -7.19
N ARG A 170 -10.20 -19.50 -8.40
CA ARG A 170 -11.61 -19.88 -8.55
C ARG A 170 -11.93 -21.25 -7.97
N GLU A 171 -10.95 -22.16 -7.95
CA GLU A 171 -11.10 -23.51 -7.38
C GLU A 171 -11.16 -23.51 -5.84
N ASP A 172 -10.62 -22.46 -5.21
CA ASP A 172 -10.58 -22.37 -3.76
C ASP A 172 -11.89 -21.77 -3.17
N VAL A 173 -12.83 -21.32 -4.00
CA VAL A 173 -14.10 -20.74 -3.55
C VAL A 173 -14.89 -21.78 -2.73
N GLY A 174 -15.32 -21.38 -1.53
CA GLY A 174 -15.98 -22.24 -0.54
C GLY A 174 -15.04 -22.97 0.42
N THR A 175 -13.72 -22.89 0.22
CA THR A 175 -12.75 -23.44 1.18
C THR A 175 -12.44 -22.43 2.29
N PRO A 176 -12.18 -22.86 3.54
CA PRO A 176 -11.73 -21.95 4.60
C PRO A 176 -10.44 -21.22 4.21
N LYS A 177 -10.38 -19.89 4.41
CA LYS A 177 -9.22 -19.06 4.00
C LYS A 177 -7.91 -19.55 4.61
N ALA A 178 -7.94 -19.94 5.89
CA ALA A 178 -6.77 -20.47 6.58
C ALA A 178 -6.25 -21.77 5.95
N LEU A 179 -7.15 -22.69 5.57
CA LEU A 179 -6.78 -23.95 4.91
C LEU A 179 -6.34 -23.72 3.46
N CYS A 180 -6.96 -22.77 2.75
CA CYS A 180 -6.52 -22.34 1.42
C CYS A 180 -5.06 -21.88 1.45
N LEU A 181 -4.71 -20.95 2.35
CA LEU A 181 -3.32 -20.49 2.49
C LEU A 181 -2.39 -21.63 2.89
N LYS A 182 -2.74 -22.48 3.86
CA LYS A 182 -1.91 -23.62 4.24
C LYS A 182 -1.61 -24.54 3.05
N LYS A 183 -2.63 -24.89 2.25
CA LYS A 183 -2.48 -25.71 1.02
C LYS A 183 -1.50 -25.07 0.04
N HIS A 184 -1.66 -23.78 -0.25
CA HIS A 184 -0.79 -23.05 -1.19
C HIS A 184 0.62 -22.81 -0.62
N PHE A 185 0.77 -22.64 0.69
CA PHE A 185 2.07 -22.40 1.32
C PHE A 185 2.95 -23.65 1.29
N SER A 186 2.36 -24.84 1.47
CA SER A 186 3.08 -26.11 1.36
C SER A 186 3.68 -26.37 -0.03
N THR A 187 3.24 -25.67 -1.08
CA THR A 187 3.86 -25.76 -2.42
C THR A 187 4.90 -24.67 -2.66
N ILE A 188 4.97 -23.64 -1.81
CA ILE A 188 5.88 -22.49 -1.95
C ILE A 188 7.12 -22.67 -1.08
N PHE A 189 6.94 -23.10 0.17
CA PHE A 189 8.03 -23.30 1.12
C PHE A 189 7.63 -24.41 2.11
N PRO A 190 7.76 -25.70 1.70
CA PRO A 190 7.29 -26.85 2.47
C PRO A 190 8.00 -27.02 3.82
N GLU A 191 9.16 -26.41 4.00
CA GLU A 191 9.95 -26.44 5.23
C GLU A 191 9.35 -25.59 6.36
N CYS A 192 8.50 -24.62 6.04
CA CYS A 192 7.80 -23.84 7.06
C CYS A 192 6.71 -24.66 7.75
N HIS A 193 6.71 -24.66 9.08
CA HIS A 193 5.64 -25.22 9.88
C HIS A 193 4.42 -24.29 9.85
N VAL A 194 3.43 -24.63 9.02
CA VAL A 194 2.19 -23.85 8.88
C VAL A 194 1.01 -24.55 9.58
N ASP A 195 0.52 -23.94 10.65
CA ASP A 195 -0.74 -24.30 11.29
C ASP A 195 -1.87 -23.40 10.82
N ALA A 196 -3.06 -23.97 10.67
CA ALA A 196 -4.26 -23.25 10.25
C ALA A 196 -5.39 -23.55 11.23
N LYS A 197 -6.01 -22.49 11.78
CA LYS A 197 -7.16 -22.58 12.68
C LYS A 197 -8.35 -21.85 12.08
N VAL A 198 -9.41 -22.62 11.83
CA VAL A 198 -10.67 -22.10 11.27
C VAL A 198 -11.60 -21.70 12.42
N VAL A 199 -11.25 -20.61 13.10
CA VAL A 199 -11.96 -20.11 14.29
C VAL A 199 -12.00 -18.60 14.30
N LEU A 200 -13.04 -18.03 14.92
CA LEU A 200 -13.10 -16.61 15.22
C LEU A 200 -12.22 -16.35 16.44
N TYR A 201 -11.45 -15.26 16.41
CA TYR A 201 -10.74 -14.82 17.61
C TYR A 201 -11.74 -14.25 18.62
N ASP A 202 -11.78 -14.83 19.82
CA ASP A 202 -12.58 -14.37 20.95
C ASP A 202 -11.91 -14.78 22.26
N SER A 203 -12.56 -14.49 23.40
CA SER A 203 -12.01 -14.82 24.72
C SER A 203 -11.82 -16.33 24.94
N SER A 204 -12.57 -17.19 24.24
CA SER A 204 -12.47 -18.64 24.38
C SER A 204 -11.31 -19.24 23.57
N SER A 205 -10.95 -18.62 22.45
CA SER A 205 -9.84 -19.04 21.59
C SER A 205 -8.53 -18.27 21.84
N GLU A 206 -8.56 -17.20 22.64
CA GLU A 206 -7.40 -16.34 22.94
C GLU A 206 -6.18 -17.13 23.44
N ASP A 207 -6.38 -17.96 24.48
CA ASP A 207 -5.29 -18.72 25.09
C ASP A 207 -4.63 -19.67 24.09
N GLU A 208 -5.44 -20.33 23.29
CA GLU A 208 -4.96 -21.28 22.29
C GLU A 208 -4.20 -20.56 21.15
N ILE A 209 -4.74 -19.45 20.64
CA ILE A 209 -4.17 -18.70 19.51
C ILE A 209 -2.89 -17.97 19.89
N LEU A 210 -2.83 -17.41 21.11
CA LEU A 210 -1.68 -16.64 21.61
C LEU A 210 -0.73 -17.48 22.49
N SER A 211 -0.91 -18.80 22.51
CA SER A 211 0.00 -19.72 23.21
C SER A 211 1.37 -19.81 22.53
N GLY A 212 2.36 -20.33 23.26
CA GLY A 212 3.68 -20.62 22.69
C GLY A 212 4.58 -19.41 22.42
N HIS A 213 4.26 -18.25 22.99
CA HIS A 213 5.06 -17.02 22.93
C HIS A 213 5.49 -16.65 21.50
N PRO A 214 4.55 -16.28 20.62
CA PRO A 214 4.91 -15.87 19.27
C PRO A 214 5.83 -14.65 19.30
N ASP A 215 6.85 -14.66 18.43
CA ASP A 215 7.78 -13.54 18.26
C ASP A 215 7.06 -12.31 17.70
N PHE A 216 5.97 -12.53 16.95
CA PHE A 216 5.14 -11.47 16.42
C PHE A 216 3.67 -11.90 16.21
N VAL A 217 2.75 -10.98 16.47
CA VAL A 217 1.31 -11.11 16.14
C VAL A 217 0.92 -10.06 15.10
N LEU A 218 0.32 -10.48 14.00
CA LEU A 218 -0.26 -9.59 12.99
C LEU A 218 -1.78 -9.58 13.12
N ASP A 219 -2.31 -8.40 13.42
CA ASP A 219 -3.75 -8.16 13.48
C ASP A 219 -4.25 -7.58 12.15
N CYS A 220 -4.92 -8.42 11.37
CA CYS A 220 -5.54 -8.07 10.09
C CYS A 220 -7.08 -8.14 10.16
N ILE A 221 -7.65 -8.04 11.37
CA ILE A 221 -9.10 -8.12 11.61
C ILE A 221 -9.79 -6.82 11.15
N ASP A 222 -11.01 -6.90 10.64
CA ASP A 222 -11.84 -5.76 10.23
C ASP A 222 -12.97 -5.43 11.23
N ASN A 223 -13.32 -6.36 12.13
CA ASN A 223 -14.24 -6.14 13.24
C ASN A 223 -13.59 -5.35 14.39
N ILE A 224 -14.26 -4.30 14.86
CA ILE A 224 -13.74 -3.40 15.89
C ILE A 224 -13.57 -4.11 17.25
N ASP A 225 -14.56 -4.88 17.69
CA ASP A 225 -14.56 -5.50 19.03
C ASP A 225 -13.51 -6.61 19.12
N THR A 226 -13.47 -7.47 18.11
CA THR A 226 -12.44 -8.52 18.01
C THR A 226 -11.03 -7.93 17.95
N LYS A 227 -10.83 -6.86 17.17
CA LYS A 227 -9.55 -6.14 17.10
C LYS A 227 -9.15 -5.56 18.45
N VAL A 228 -10.05 -4.86 19.14
CA VAL A 228 -9.78 -4.29 20.46
C VAL A 228 -9.41 -5.39 21.47
N SER A 229 -10.13 -6.51 21.47
CA SER A 229 -9.83 -7.64 22.34
C SER A 229 -8.43 -8.21 22.09
N LEU A 230 -8.08 -8.44 20.83
CA LEU A 230 -6.75 -8.96 20.44
C LEU A 230 -5.63 -8.02 20.88
N LEU A 231 -5.75 -6.73 20.56
CA LEU A 231 -4.73 -5.74 20.89
C LEU A 231 -4.55 -5.60 22.41
N ALA A 232 -5.65 -5.59 23.17
CA ALA A 232 -5.60 -5.59 24.62
C ALA A 232 -4.95 -6.85 25.19
N ALA A 233 -5.21 -8.02 24.60
CA ALA A 233 -4.60 -9.29 24.99
C ALA A 233 -3.09 -9.30 24.72
N CYS A 234 -2.64 -8.84 23.55
CA CYS A 234 -1.23 -8.72 23.22
C CYS A 234 -0.49 -7.80 24.21
N VAL A 235 -1.04 -6.62 24.50
CA VAL A 235 -0.44 -5.69 25.48
C VAL A 235 -0.38 -6.30 26.87
N ARG A 236 -1.47 -6.92 27.34
CA ARG A 236 -1.53 -7.59 28.65
C ARG A 236 -0.53 -8.74 28.78
N ARG A 237 -0.27 -9.48 27.69
CA ARG A 237 0.68 -10.60 27.64
C ARG A 237 2.12 -10.18 27.31
N GLY A 238 2.36 -8.91 27.00
CA GLY A 238 3.68 -8.43 26.55
C GLY A 238 4.10 -8.98 25.18
N LEU A 239 3.15 -9.35 24.32
CA LEU A 239 3.41 -9.84 22.97
C LEU A 239 3.59 -8.68 21.99
N LYS A 240 4.59 -8.80 21.09
CA LYS A 240 4.77 -7.85 19.99
C LYS A 240 3.60 -7.99 19.00
N VAL A 241 2.98 -6.86 18.66
CA VAL A 241 1.83 -6.83 17.76
C VAL A 241 1.94 -5.68 16.75
N LEU A 242 1.52 -5.94 15.51
CA LEU A 242 1.37 -4.94 14.44
C LEU A 242 -0.05 -5.06 13.90
N SER A 243 -0.78 -3.94 13.88
CA SER A 243 -2.18 -3.92 13.45
C SER A 243 -2.35 -3.24 12.08
N ALA A 244 -3.13 -3.84 11.20
CA ALA A 244 -3.67 -3.15 10.04
C ALA A 244 -4.96 -2.40 10.41
N THR A 245 -5.07 -1.16 9.93
CA THR A 245 -6.31 -0.39 10.05
C THR A 245 -7.14 -0.48 8.75
N GLY A 246 -8.06 0.45 8.50
CA GLY A 246 -8.96 0.40 7.36
C GLY A 246 -8.27 0.61 6.01
N ALA A 247 -8.00 -0.46 5.27
CA ALA A 247 -7.45 -0.42 3.90
C ALA A 247 -8.50 -0.21 2.79
N GLY A 248 -9.79 -0.21 3.12
CA GLY A 248 -10.90 -0.04 2.17
C GLY A 248 -11.13 1.40 1.74
N ALA A 249 -11.77 1.59 0.58
CA ALA A 249 -12.07 2.91 0.00
C ALA A 249 -10.84 3.82 -0.17
N ARG A 250 -9.67 3.24 -0.43
CA ARG A 250 -8.37 3.91 -0.64
C ARG A 250 -7.78 3.55 -1.99
N ALA A 251 -6.89 4.41 -2.50
CA ALA A 251 -6.23 4.22 -3.79
C ALA A 251 -4.79 4.74 -3.84
N ASP A 252 -4.36 5.63 -2.94
CA ASP A 252 -3.01 6.21 -2.98
C ASP A 252 -2.03 5.43 -2.08
N PRO A 253 -1.11 4.62 -2.66
CA PRO A 253 -0.15 3.87 -1.87
C PRO A 253 0.92 4.74 -1.23
N THR A 254 1.16 5.96 -1.74
CA THR A 254 2.19 6.86 -1.21
C THR A 254 1.83 7.47 0.14
N ARG A 255 0.55 7.33 0.54
CA ARG A 255 -0.03 7.83 1.80
C ARG A 255 -0.04 6.78 2.91
N ILE A 256 0.43 5.57 2.63
CA ILE A 256 0.49 4.50 3.63
C ILE A 256 1.70 4.72 4.52
N ARG A 257 1.49 4.61 5.84
CA ARG A 257 2.49 4.80 6.87
C ARG A 257 2.36 3.72 7.92
N VAL A 258 3.45 3.51 8.65
CA VAL A 258 3.44 2.74 9.88
C VAL A 258 3.85 3.69 11.01
N ALA A 259 3.01 3.79 12.05
CA ALA A 259 3.26 4.66 13.20
C ALA A 259 2.51 4.13 14.43
N ASP A 260 2.62 4.78 15.58
CA ASP A 260 1.83 4.42 16.76
C ASP A 260 0.34 4.61 16.47
N LEU A 261 -0.50 3.71 16.98
CA LEU A 261 -1.95 3.77 16.85
C LEU A 261 -2.49 5.17 17.18
N ARG A 262 -1.94 5.85 18.20
CA ARG A 262 -2.34 7.20 18.64
C ARG A 262 -2.23 8.24 17.54
N GLU A 263 -1.27 8.07 16.63
CA GLU A 263 -0.95 9.00 15.54
C GLU A 263 -1.85 8.81 14.31
N SER A 264 -2.59 7.69 14.25
CA SER A 264 -3.40 7.38 13.06
C SER A 264 -4.57 8.35 12.86
N THR A 265 -4.68 8.92 11.66
CA THR A 265 -5.73 9.87 11.27
C THR A 265 -6.53 9.39 10.07
N ASN A 266 -7.63 10.09 9.75
CA ASN A 266 -8.44 9.87 8.55
C ASN A 266 -9.06 8.46 8.39
N ASP A 267 -9.02 7.63 9.44
CA ASP A 267 -9.58 6.27 9.44
C ASP A 267 -10.62 6.05 10.56
N PRO A 268 -11.90 5.78 10.22
CA PRO A 268 -12.94 5.46 11.20
C PRO A 268 -12.68 4.21 12.04
N LEU A 269 -12.01 3.19 11.47
CA LEU A 269 -11.69 1.96 12.18
C LEU A 269 -10.67 2.25 13.30
N SER A 270 -9.53 2.85 12.96
CA SER A 270 -8.51 3.21 13.94
C SER A 270 -9.04 4.16 15.02
N ARG A 271 -9.89 5.14 14.65
CA ARG A 271 -10.53 6.05 15.62
C ARG A 271 -11.36 5.29 16.66
N SER A 272 -12.17 4.33 16.20
CA SER A 272 -13.05 3.55 17.08
C SER A 272 -12.24 2.62 17.99
N VAL A 273 -11.20 1.99 17.44
CA VAL A 273 -10.28 1.10 18.17
C VAL A 273 -9.53 1.87 19.25
N ARG A 274 -8.95 3.03 18.92
CA ARG A 274 -8.30 3.93 19.90
C ARG A 274 -9.23 4.29 21.04
N HIS A 275 -10.43 4.75 20.71
CA HIS A 275 -11.40 5.17 21.71
C HIS A 275 -11.74 4.02 22.68
N ARG A 276 -12.01 2.82 22.15
CA ARG A 276 -12.37 1.65 22.96
C ARG A 276 -11.19 1.11 23.78
N LEU A 277 -9.99 1.05 23.21
CA LEU A 277 -8.77 0.67 23.95
C LEU A 277 -8.50 1.60 25.12
N ARG A 278 -8.60 2.92 24.91
CA ARG A 278 -8.44 3.90 25.98
C ARG A 278 -9.53 3.77 27.05
N LYS A 279 -10.79 3.67 26.62
CA LYS A 279 -11.95 3.65 27.52
C LYS A 279 -12.02 2.38 28.37
N TYR A 280 -11.78 1.21 27.79
CA TYR A 280 -12.02 -0.08 28.45
C TYR A 280 -10.75 -0.75 28.96
N HIS A 281 -9.58 -0.41 28.42
CA HIS A 281 -8.31 -1.07 28.77
C HIS A 281 -7.22 -0.09 29.25
N GLY A 282 -7.47 1.23 29.21
CA GLY A 282 -6.46 2.23 29.60
C GLY A 282 -5.26 2.31 28.65
N ILE A 283 -5.38 1.76 27.43
CA ILE A 283 -4.30 1.73 26.44
C ILE A 283 -4.47 2.94 25.50
N ASP A 284 -3.54 3.90 25.58
CA ASP A 284 -3.56 5.12 24.77
C ASP A 284 -2.60 5.07 23.56
N GLY A 285 -1.67 4.11 23.53
CA GLY A 285 -0.72 3.90 22.44
C GLY A 285 0.25 2.76 22.74
N GLY A 286 1.40 2.74 22.05
CA GLY A 286 2.43 1.70 22.14
C GLY A 286 2.18 0.52 21.18
N ILE A 287 1.18 0.64 20.31
CA ILE A 287 0.81 -0.37 19.32
C ILE A 287 1.14 0.19 17.95
N PRO A 288 2.13 -0.34 17.21
CA PRO A 288 2.39 0.09 15.85
C PRO A 288 1.24 -0.36 14.93
N VAL A 289 0.86 0.49 13.99
CA VAL A 289 -0.22 0.23 13.04
C VAL A 289 0.15 0.65 11.62
N VAL A 290 -0.31 -0.11 10.64
CA VAL A 290 -0.28 0.27 9.22
C VAL A 290 -1.59 0.96 8.87
N PHE A 291 -1.52 2.22 8.43
CA PHE A 291 -2.68 3.04 8.09
C PHE A 291 -2.39 3.94 6.89
N SER A 292 -3.44 4.52 6.29
CA SER A 292 -3.30 5.51 5.22
C SER A 292 -3.76 6.88 5.70
N LEU A 293 -2.98 7.91 5.36
CA LEU A 293 -3.34 9.32 5.55
C LEU A 293 -4.43 9.78 4.57
N GLU A 294 -4.65 9.05 3.48
CA GLU A 294 -5.70 9.34 2.50
C GLU A 294 -7.08 9.32 3.17
N LYS A 295 -7.98 10.24 2.80
CA LYS A 295 -9.40 10.20 3.20
C LYS A 295 -10.12 9.11 2.40
N PRO A 296 -11.14 8.42 2.95
CA PRO A 296 -11.89 7.43 2.19
C PRO A 296 -12.54 8.06 0.95
N LYS A 297 -12.22 7.54 -0.25
CA LYS A 297 -12.71 8.07 -1.54
C LYS A 297 -14.08 7.54 -1.95
N ALA A 298 -14.50 6.39 -1.40
CA ALA A 298 -15.75 5.74 -1.74
C ALA A 298 -16.70 5.70 -0.54
N LYS A 299 -17.98 6.04 -0.80
CA LYS A 299 -19.07 5.84 0.17
C LYS A 299 -19.43 4.35 0.24
N LEU A 300 -19.98 3.94 1.38
CA LEU A 300 -20.57 2.61 1.54
C LEU A 300 -21.65 2.42 0.47
N LEU A 301 -21.60 1.31 -0.27
CA LEU A 301 -22.64 1.00 -1.24
C LEU A 301 -23.93 0.62 -0.48
N PRO A 302 -25.11 1.09 -0.94
CA PRO A 302 -26.37 0.59 -0.41
C PRO A 302 -26.45 -0.92 -0.68
N PHE A 303 -26.91 -1.67 0.32
CA PHE A 303 -27.20 -3.07 0.13
C PHE A 303 -28.45 -3.17 -0.74
N LYS A 304 -28.35 -3.89 -1.87
CA LYS A 304 -29.50 -4.22 -2.71
C LYS A 304 -29.76 -5.70 -2.51
N GLY A 305 -30.96 -6.06 -2.06
CA GLY A 305 -31.38 -7.46 -1.93
C GLY A 305 -31.40 -8.17 -3.29
N PRO A 306 -31.57 -9.50 -3.32
CA PRO A 306 -31.75 -10.26 -4.57
C PRO A 306 -32.98 -9.80 -5.38
N SER A 307 -33.94 -9.13 -4.72
CA SER A 307 -35.12 -8.45 -5.26
C SER A 307 -34.81 -7.08 -5.91
N GLY A 308 -33.64 -6.49 -5.67
CA GLY A 308 -33.25 -5.16 -6.12
C GLY A 308 -33.72 -4.01 -5.22
N GLU A 309 -34.46 -4.29 -4.14
CA GLU A 309 -34.90 -3.30 -3.16
C GLU A 309 -33.80 -3.00 -2.12
N GLU A 310 -33.83 -1.78 -1.54
CA GLU A 310 -32.96 -1.40 -0.41
C GLU A 310 -33.45 -2.11 0.85
N GLU A 311 -32.94 -3.32 1.08
CA GLU A 311 -33.26 -4.12 2.26
C GLU A 311 -32.30 -3.83 3.42
N ASN A 312 -32.78 -4.04 4.66
CA ASN A 312 -31.98 -3.75 5.84
C ASN A 312 -30.81 -4.74 5.91
N PRO A 313 -29.54 -4.28 5.91
CA PRO A 313 -28.38 -5.17 5.89
C PRO A 313 -28.31 -6.11 7.11
N SER A 314 -29.03 -5.81 8.21
CA SER A 314 -29.15 -6.68 9.39
C SER A 314 -29.78 -8.04 9.09
N ASP A 315 -30.65 -8.11 8.08
CA ASP A 315 -31.54 -9.26 7.87
C ASP A 315 -30.82 -10.43 7.17
N TYR A 316 -29.61 -10.17 6.66
CA TYR A 316 -28.71 -11.14 6.02
C TYR A 316 -27.46 -11.45 6.85
N GLN A 317 -27.44 -11.04 8.13
CA GLN A 317 -26.30 -11.32 9.01
C GLN A 317 -26.30 -12.81 9.41
N ILE A 318 -25.31 -13.56 8.92
CA ILE A 318 -25.02 -14.93 9.39
C ILE A 318 -24.48 -14.89 10.83
N VAL A 319 -23.79 -13.80 11.20
CA VAL A 319 -23.24 -13.55 12.54
C VAL A 319 -23.68 -12.15 13.02
N PRO A 320 -24.29 -12.03 14.21
CA PRO A 320 -24.68 -10.73 14.77
C PRO A 320 -23.49 -9.77 14.87
N GLY A 321 -23.63 -8.55 14.32
CA GLY A 321 -22.62 -7.48 14.44
C GLY A 321 -21.62 -7.39 13.27
N PHE A 322 -21.76 -8.22 12.24
CA PHE A 322 -20.94 -8.13 11.03
C PHE A 322 -21.49 -7.09 10.04
N ARG A 323 -20.60 -6.33 9.38
CA ARG A 323 -21.02 -5.28 8.43
C ARG A 323 -21.49 -5.91 7.12
N VAL A 324 -22.77 -5.74 6.80
CA VAL A 324 -23.37 -6.17 5.52
C VAL A 324 -23.26 -5.10 4.43
N ARG A 325 -22.87 -3.85 4.78
CA ARG A 325 -22.53 -2.82 3.79
C ARG A 325 -21.13 -3.05 3.22
N ILE A 326 -21.05 -3.22 1.91
CA ILE A 326 -19.79 -3.44 1.19
C ILE A 326 -19.05 -2.10 1.05
N ILE A 327 -17.88 -2.02 1.68
CA ILE A 327 -16.90 -0.97 1.36
C ILE A 327 -16.24 -1.36 0.03
N PRO A 328 -16.25 -0.51 -1.00
CA PRO A 328 -15.48 -0.78 -2.22
C PRO A 328 -13.99 -0.91 -1.89
N VAL A 329 -13.36 -1.99 -2.36
CA VAL A 329 -11.95 -2.27 -2.10
C VAL A 329 -11.20 -2.40 -3.41
N LEU A 330 -10.25 -1.49 -3.64
CA LEU A 330 -9.21 -1.65 -4.65
C LEU A 330 -8.15 -2.61 -4.08
N GLY A 331 -8.09 -3.83 -4.59
CA GLY A 331 -7.30 -4.92 -3.99
C GLY A 331 -5.81 -4.65 -3.82
N THR A 332 -5.23 -3.73 -4.62
CA THR A 332 -3.83 -3.33 -4.50
C THR A 332 -3.51 -2.68 -3.16
N ILE A 333 -4.43 -1.92 -2.56
CA ILE A 333 -4.16 -1.22 -1.30
C ILE A 333 -4.07 -2.19 -0.10
N PRO A 334 -5.05 -3.07 0.16
CA PRO A 334 -4.89 -4.11 1.18
C PRO A 334 -3.66 -4.99 0.96
N ALA A 335 -3.34 -5.33 -0.30
CA ALA A 335 -2.15 -6.09 -0.62
C ALA A 335 -0.87 -5.35 -0.18
N ILE A 336 -0.76 -4.05 -0.49
CA ILE A 336 0.37 -3.20 -0.07
C ILE A 336 0.43 -3.07 1.45
N PHE A 337 -0.70 -2.93 2.15
CA PHE A 337 -0.72 -3.01 3.62
C PHE A 337 -0.10 -4.31 4.11
N GLY A 338 -0.47 -5.44 3.53
CA GLY A 338 0.08 -6.74 3.86
C GLY A 338 1.59 -6.84 3.59
N GLN A 339 2.06 -6.31 2.45
CA GLN A 339 3.48 -6.26 2.13
C GLN A 339 4.28 -5.39 3.11
N ILE A 340 3.73 -4.24 3.51
CA ILE A 340 4.34 -3.36 4.52
C ILE A 340 4.42 -4.06 5.87
N MET A 341 3.35 -4.78 6.28
CA MET A 341 3.38 -5.55 7.52
C MET A 341 4.45 -6.63 7.51
N ALA A 342 4.55 -7.40 6.42
CA ALA A 342 5.57 -8.41 6.27
C ALA A 342 6.98 -7.81 6.30
N SER A 343 7.21 -6.71 5.57
CA SER A 343 8.49 -6.01 5.56
C SER A 343 8.89 -5.55 6.96
N TYR A 344 8.00 -4.88 7.69
CA TYR A 344 8.24 -4.43 9.07
C TYR A 344 8.59 -5.59 10.00
N VAL A 345 7.83 -6.69 9.93
CA VAL A 345 8.02 -7.85 10.80
C VAL A 345 9.33 -8.56 10.47
N VAL A 346 9.63 -8.80 9.19
CA VAL A 346 10.87 -9.48 8.78
C VAL A 346 12.10 -8.67 9.21
N THR A 347 12.09 -7.35 9.05
CA THR A 347 13.19 -6.50 9.50
C THR A 347 13.38 -6.56 11.02
N GLU A 348 12.29 -6.53 11.79
CA GLU A 348 12.33 -6.66 13.25
C GLU A 348 12.85 -8.03 13.70
N LEU A 349 12.40 -9.12 13.07
CA LEU A 349 12.87 -10.48 13.36
C LEU A 349 14.36 -10.66 13.01
N ALA A 350 14.81 -10.04 11.92
CA ALA A 350 16.22 -10.02 11.53
C ALA A 350 17.10 -9.16 12.46
N GLY A 351 16.49 -8.34 13.35
CA GLY A 351 17.21 -7.39 14.20
C GLY A 351 17.66 -6.12 13.47
N LEU A 352 17.06 -5.83 12.31
CA LEU A 352 17.22 -4.57 11.59
C LEU A 352 16.09 -3.62 12.00
N HIS A 353 16.37 -2.75 12.96
CA HIS A 353 15.38 -1.78 13.43
C HIS A 353 15.17 -0.67 12.40
N VAL A 354 13.98 -0.62 11.83
CA VAL A 354 13.55 0.44 10.92
C VAL A 354 12.92 1.54 11.76
N HIS A 355 13.52 2.73 11.74
CA HIS A 355 12.95 3.89 12.43
C HIS A 355 11.75 4.43 11.65
N MET A 356 10.59 4.47 12.32
CA MET A 356 9.36 4.98 11.74
C MET A 356 9.37 6.51 11.74
N GLU A 357 8.94 7.12 10.64
CA GLU A 357 8.76 8.57 10.61
C GLU A 357 7.54 8.98 11.45
N PRO A 358 7.68 9.91 12.40
CA PRO A 358 6.54 10.39 13.18
C PRO A 358 5.54 11.12 12.29
N VAL A 359 4.25 10.93 12.56
CA VAL A 359 3.15 11.59 11.86
C VAL A 359 2.83 12.86 12.63
N VAL A 360 3.36 13.99 12.13
CA VAL A 360 3.14 15.29 12.75
C VAL A 360 1.70 15.73 12.46
N ASN A 361 0.88 15.82 13.51
CA ASN A 361 -0.50 16.32 13.43
C ASN A 361 -0.57 17.69 14.10
N PHE A 362 -0.81 18.73 13.31
CA PHE A 362 -1.19 20.05 13.81
C PHE A 362 -2.66 20.01 14.28
N ASP A 363 -2.95 20.76 15.33
CA ASP A 363 -4.33 21.10 15.68
C ASP A 363 -4.79 22.34 14.88
N MET A 364 -6.05 22.75 15.06
CA MET A 364 -6.61 23.92 14.37
C MET A 364 -5.88 25.21 14.73
N ASP A 365 -5.36 25.35 15.94
CA ASP A 365 -4.66 26.56 16.36
C ASP A 365 -3.33 26.70 15.60
N HIS A 366 -2.60 25.60 15.41
CA HIS A 366 -1.39 25.61 14.58
C HIS A 366 -1.70 25.98 13.12
N TYR A 367 -2.78 25.46 12.53
CA TYR A 367 -3.19 25.83 11.17
C TYR A 367 -3.62 27.29 11.05
N ASN A 368 -4.36 27.80 12.05
CA ASN A 368 -4.74 29.21 12.10
C ASN A 368 -3.52 30.11 12.25
N VAL A 369 -2.53 29.73 13.08
CA VAL A 369 -1.27 30.46 13.21
C VAL A 369 -0.50 30.47 11.90
N LEU A 370 -0.42 29.35 11.17
CA LEU A 370 0.23 29.31 9.86
C LEU A 370 -0.49 30.18 8.82
N HIS A 371 -1.83 30.15 8.80
CA HIS A 371 -2.63 30.98 7.93
C HIS A 371 -2.45 32.47 8.24
N GLN A 372 -2.49 32.85 9.51
CA GLN A 372 -2.29 34.23 9.95
C GLN A 372 -0.88 34.73 9.60
N ARG A 373 0.16 33.90 9.80
CA ARG A 373 1.52 34.23 9.39
C ARG A 373 1.66 34.40 7.89
N LEU A 374 0.99 33.55 7.09
CA LEU A 374 0.97 33.68 5.64
C LEU A 374 0.35 35.02 5.24
N ILE A 375 -0.79 35.39 5.83
CA ILE A 375 -1.46 36.68 5.60
C ILE A 375 -0.51 37.84 5.92
N GLU A 376 0.03 37.87 7.13
CA GLU A 376 0.92 38.94 7.58
C GLU A 376 2.16 39.05 6.70
N HIS A 377 2.73 37.93 6.29
CA HIS A 377 3.90 37.90 5.41
C HIS A 377 3.58 38.39 3.99
N GLU A 378 2.46 37.96 3.42
CA GLU A 378 2.00 38.39 2.09
C GLU A 378 1.73 39.89 2.06
N GLU A 379 1.09 40.43 3.10
CA GLU A 379 0.84 41.87 3.25
C GLU A 379 2.14 42.67 3.40
N LEU A 380 3.12 42.16 4.14
CA LEU A 380 4.42 42.81 4.35
C LEU A 380 5.28 42.85 3.09
N GLN A 381 5.36 41.74 2.34
CA GLN A 381 6.25 41.62 1.18
C GLN A 381 5.64 42.15 -0.12
N PHE A 382 4.33 41.94 -0.32
CA PHE A 382 3.67 42.24 -1.59
C PHE A 382 2.58 43.31 -1.47
N GLY A 383 2.33 43.82 -0.27
CA GLY A 383 1.27 44.80 0.02
C GLY A 383 -0.10 44.14 0.16
N THR A 384 -1.08 44.90 0.64
CA THR A 384 -2.48 44.44 0.62
C THR A 384 -2.95 44.31 -0.84
N ALA A 385 -3.90 43.41 -1.13
CA ALA A 385 -4.44 43.20 -2.48
C ALA A 385 -5.04 44.48 -3.13
N MET A 386 -5.11 45.61 -2.41
CA MET A 386 -5.47 46.93 -2.93
C MET A 386 -4.29 47.69 -3.58
N GLU A 387 -3.03 47.33 -3.35
CA GLU A 387 -1.86 48.09 -3.82
C GLU A 387 -1.01 47.36 -4.87
N VAL A 388 -1.34 46.12 -5.24
CA VAL A 388 -0.69 45.45 -6.38
C VAL A 388 -1.24 46.04 -7.68
N GLN A 389 -0.58 47.10 -8.19
CA GLN A 389 -0.78 47.60 -9.54
C GLN A 389 -0.61 46.45 -10.53
N ARG A 390 -1.69 46.08 -11.21
CA ARG A 390 -1.63 45.21 -12.39
C ARG A 390 -0.93 45.98 -13.50
N ASP A 391 0.23 45.47 -13.93
CA ASP A 391 0.83 45.85 -15.20
C ASP A 391 -0.17 45.56 -16.34
N PRO A 392 -0.58 46.55 -17.15
CA PRO A 392 -1.52 46.35 -18.23
C PRO A 392 -0.76 45.87 -19.47
N CYS A 393 -0.45 44.59 -19.54
CA CYS A 393 -0.12 43.95 -20.81
C CYS A 393 -0.80 42.60 -20.94
N THR A 394 -1.37 42.40 -22.13
CA THR A 394 -2.03 41.18 -22.64
C THR A 394 -3.35 40.81 -21.96
N TYR A 395 -4.45 41.33 -22.50
CA TYR A 395 -5.53 40.53 -23.11
C TYR A 395 -6.43 41.49 -23.90
N ASP A 396 -5.99 41.82 -25.11
CA ASP A 396 -6.94 42.06 -26.20
C ASP A 396 -7.59 40.72 -26.53
N ILE A 397 -8.93 40.70 -26.63
CA ILE A 397 -9.74 39.97 -27.61
C ILE A 397 -11.15 39.72 -27.04
N LEU A 398 -12.11 40.40 -27.69
CA LEU A 398 -13.51 40.06 -27.90
C LEU A 398 -14.49 40.10 -26.72
N PHE A 399 -15.15 41.25 -26.55
CA PHE A 399 -16.62 41.25 -26.46
C PHE A 399 -17.20 42.37 -27.32
N THR A 400 -17.64 41.98 -28.52
CA THR A 400 -18.47 42.79 -29.41
C THR A 400 -19.83 43.06 -28.76
N SER A 401 -20.17 44.35 -28.69
CA SER A 401 -21.50 44.96 -28.83
C SER A 401 -22.72 44.04 -28.77
N TYR A 402 -23.67 44.34 -27.87
CA TYR A 402 -25.06 44.69 -28.21
C TYR A 402 -25.79 45.11 -26.93
N SER A 403 -26.40 46.32 -26.97
CA SER A 403 -27.56 46.81 -26.22
C SER A 403 -27.64 46.47 -24.71
N VAL A 404 -27.81 47.43 -23.80
CA VAL A 404 -29.03 48.23 -23.66
C VAL A 404 -28.67 49.55 -22.97
N ALA A 405 -28.85 50.65 -23.70
CA ALA A 405 -29.17 51.93 -23.10
C ALA A 405 -30.66 51.89 -22.74
N LEU A 406 -30.97 51.87 -21.44
CA LEU A 406 -32.18 52.43 -20.83
C LEU A 406 -32.07 52.23 -19.31
N LEU A 407 -32.57 53.21 -18.55
CA LEU A 407 -32.62 53.29 -17.08
C LEU A 407 -31.42 53.97 -16.42
N LEU A 408 -31.16 55.21 -16.84
CA LEU A 408 -30.91 56.30 -15.88
C LEU A 408 -32.26 56.95 -15.58
N ASP A 409 -32.82 56.67 -14.40
CA ASP A 409 -33.34 57.67 -13.46
C ASP A 409 -34.22 57.00 -12.40
N VAL A 410 -34.16 57.57 -11.18
CA VAL A 410 -34.90 57.20 -9.96
C VAL A 410 -34.23 56.15 -9.06
N ALA A 411 -33.32 56.61 -8.18
CA ALA A 411 -33.30 56.28 -6.73
C ALA A 411 -31.96 56.68 -6.07
N GLN A 412 -31.68 57.98 -6.00
CA GLN A 412 -30.52 58.56 -5.31
C GLN A 412 -30.59 58.48 -3.76
N HIS A 413 -31.40 57.58 -3.19
CA HIS A 413 -31.53 57.37 -1.73
C HIS A 413 -31.41 55.90 -1.30
N SER A 414 -31.13 54.97 -2.23
CA SER A 414 -30.85 53.56 -1.90
C SER A 414 -29.36 53.21 -1.94
N TYR A 415 -28.53 54.09 -2.50
CA TYR A 415 -27.12 53.79 -2.76
C TYR A 415 -26.30 53.60 -1.49
N GLU A 416 -26.59 54.29 -0.39
CA GLU A 416 -25.76 54.21 0.82
C GLU A 416 -26.11 53.00 1.69
N LEU A 417 -27.38 52.57 1.68
CA LEU A 417 -27.84 51.35 2.33
C LEU A 417 -27.53 50.10 1.49
N GLN A 418 -27.65 50.16 0.16
CA GLN A 418 -27.17 49.09 -0.72
C GLN A 418 -25.65 49.01 -0.73
N ARG A 419 -24.92 50.13 -0.61
CA ARG A 419 -23.45 50.11 -0.48
C ARG A 419 -23.00 49.57 0.86
N ARG A 420 -23.74 49.80 1.96
CA ARG A 420 -23.49 49.15 3.27
C ARG A 420 -23.91 47.68 3.32
N MET A 421 -24.99 47.28 2.63
CA MET A 421 -25.36 45.87 2.49
C MET A 421 -24.45 45.12 1.51
N LEU A 422 -24.02 45.73 0.41
CA LEU A 422 -22.96 45.17 -0.44
C LEU A 422 -21.61 45.16 0.29
N TYR A 423 -21.27 46.19 1.10
CA TYR A 423 -20.05 46.17 1.92
C TYR A 423 -20.09 45.07 2.98
N ALA A 424 -21.25 44.84 3.60
CA ALA A 424 -21.42 43.78 4.60
C ALA A 424 -21.55 42.37 3.98
N LEU A 425 -21.93 42.28 2.70
CA LEU A 425 -21.98 41.03 1.92
C LEU A 425 -20.74 40.82 1.02
N SER A 426 -19.76 41.74 1.06
CA SER A 426 -18.48 41.64 0.36
C SER A 426 -17.27 41.45 1.28
N VAL A 427 -17.48 41.25 2.59
CA VAL A 427 -16.41 40.82 3.50
C VAL A 427 -16.33 39.29 3.45
N ASP A 428 -15.71 38.74 2.40
CA ASP A 428 -14.88 37.51 2.51
C ASP A 428 -14.08 37.19 1.23
N LYS A 429 -13.32 38.14 0.68
CA LYS A 429 -12.40 37.89 -0.45
C LYS A 429 -11.13 38.73 -0.39
N SER A 430 -10.35 38.60 0.68
CA SER A 430 -9.07 39.30 0.79
C SER A 430 -7.82 38.42 0.82
N HIS A 431 -7.92 37.08 0.79
CA HIS A 431 -6.74 36.22 0.64
C HIS A 431 -7.03 35.03 -0.29
N PRO A 432 -6.12 34.69 -1.23
CA PRO A 432 -6.34 33.64 -2.22
C PRO A 432 -6.28 32.22 -1.66
N VAL A 433 -5.82 32.05 -0.41
CA VAL A 433 -5.66 30.75 0.24
C VAL A 433 -6.43 30.73 1.57
N ASP A 434 -7.33 29.78 1.75
CA ASP A 434 -8.12 29.63 2.99
C ASP A 434 -7.48 28.66 4.01
N VAL A 435 -8.07 28.56 5.21
CA VAL A 435 -7.56 27.66 6.27
C VAL A 435 -7.65 26.18 5.88
N GLU A 436 -8.65 25.76 5.09
CA GLU A 436 -8.76 24.38 4.64
C GLU A 436 -7.63 24.04 3.64
N GLU A 437 -7.28 24.99 2.79
CA GLU A 437 -6.14 24.91 1.89
C GLU A 437 -4.81 24.92 2.65
N VAL A 438 -4.66 25.74 3.70
CA VAL A 438 -3.50 25.68 4.61
C VAL A 438 -3.38 24.31 5.28
N ILE A 439 -4.49 23.71 5.71
CA ILE A 439 -4.50 22.35 6.26
C ILE A 439 -4.01 21.36 5.21
N TYR A 440 -4.51 21.44 3.97
CA TYR A 440 -4.03 20.56 2.90
C TYR A 440 -2.54 20.76 2.63
N ILE A 441 -2.07 22.00 2.47
CA ILE A 441 -0.66 22.30 2.17
C ILE A 441 0.22 21.79 3.31
N ALA A 442 -0.04 22.22 4.55
CA ALA A 442 0.80 21.84 5.67
C ALA A 442 0.73 20.33 5.94
N LYS A 443 -0.47 19.74 6.03
CA LYS A 443 -0.64 18.34 6.45
C LYS A 443 -0.41 17.33 5.32
N GLU A 444 -1.02 17.58 4.17
CA GLU A 444 -1.07 16.62 3.07
C GLU A 444 0.07 16.84 2.09
N LEU A 445 0.53 18.07 1.89
CA LEU A 445 1.59 18.36 0.94
C LEU A 445 2.99 18.25 1.56
N TRP A 446 3.16 18.85 2.74
CA TRP A 446 4.45 18.96 3.44
C TRP A 446 4.56 18.14 4.71
N HIS A 447 3.52 17.39 5.08
CA HIS A 447 3.49 16.53 6.27
C HIS A 447 3.93 17.22 7.56
N CYS A 448 3.56 18.50 7.67
CA CYS A 448 3.82 19.37 8.81
C CYS A 448 5.33 19.54 9.09
N ARG A 449 6.15 19.51 8.04
CA ARG A 449 7.61 19.66 8.08
C ARG A 449 8.08 20.67 7.05
N SER A 450 9.32 21.14 7.21
CA SER A 450 9.93 21.95 6.17
C SER A 450 10.12 21.14 4.90
N ALA A 451 9.91 21.76 3.74
CA ALA A 451 10.24 21.23 2.42
C ALA A 451 11.73 20.86 2.29
N ARG A 452 12.59 21.45 3.13
CA ARG A 452 14.03 21.19 3.20
C ARG A 452 14.40 20.03 4.14
N ASP A 453 13.50 19.56 5.01
CA ASP A 453 13.81 18.46 5.92
C ASP A 453 13.89 17.12 5.15
N LEU A 454 15.11 16.58 5.01
CA LEU A 454 15.36 15.29 4.33
C LEU A 454 15.21 14.08 5.25
N SER A 455 15.19 14.27 6.58
CA SER A 455 15.07 13.19 7.57
C SER A 455 14.59 13.72 8.93
N ALA A 456 13.82 12.92 9.67
CA ALA A 456 13.41 13.24 11.04
C ALA A 456 14.58 13.09 12.03
N LYS A 457 15.40 14.14 12.20
CA LYS A 457 16.43 14.15 13.25
C LYS A 457 15.84 14.46 14.63
N ASP A 458 14.70 15.16 14.68
CA ASP A 458 14.11 15.65 15.92
C ASP A 458 12.83 14.89 16.28
N VAL A 459 12.81 14.32 17.50
CA VAL A 459 11.62 13.71 18.12
C VAL A 459 11.34 14.37 19.48
N GLY A 460 10.08 14.36 19.92
CA GLY A 460 9.69 14.93 21.22
C GLY A 460 9.72 16.47 21.24
N ARG A 461 10.29 17.09 22.29
CA ARG A 461 10.25 18.56 22.47
C ARG A 461 11.00 19.33 21.38
N GLY A 462 12.05 18.76 20.79
CA GLY A 462 12.81 19.38 19.69
C GLY A 462 11.94 19.54 18.43
N MET A 463 11.18 18.50 18.10
CA MET A 463 10.23 18.50 16.98
C MET A 463 9.17 19.60 17.13
N TRP A 464 8.55 19.73 18.31
CA TRP A 464 7.53 20.76 18.56
C TRP A 464 8.08 22.20 18.52
N ARG A 465 9.35 22.42 18.89
CA ARG A 465 10.02 23.71 18.69
C ARG A 465 10.17 24.03 17.21
N SER A 466 10.65 23.05 16.43
CA SER A 466 10.79 23.21 14.98
C SER A 466 9.44 23.45 14.28
N VAL A 467 8.34 22.88 14.77
CA VAL A 467 6.99 23.10 14.23
C VAL A 467 6.54 24.56 14.42
N ASN A 468 6.82 25.15 15.57
CA ASN A 468 6.47 26.56 15.85
C ASN A 468 7.27 27.55 15.01
N GLU A 469 8.38 27.10 14.42
CA GLU A 469 9.25 27.87 13.53
C GLU A 469 8.83 27.78 12.05
N LEU A 470 7.76 27.06 11.74
CA LEU A 470 7.30 26.89 10.37
C LEU A 470 6.45 28.08 9.89
N MET A 471 6.59 28.39 8.61
CA MET A 471 5.77 29.35 7.88
C MET A 471 5.56 28.90 6.42
N LEU A 472 4.48 29.37 5.81
CA LEU A 472 4.20 29.15 4.39
C LEU A 472 4.80 30.30 3.57
N ILE A 473 5.53 29.96 2.52
CA ILE A 473 6.21 30.90 1.60
C ILE A 473 5.88 30.52 0.16
N ARG A 474 5.85 31.50 -0.74
CA ARG A 474 5.71 31.27 -2.18
C ARG A 474 6.92 30.51 -2.73
N TRP A 475 6.69 29.42 -3.45
CA TRP A 475 7.76 28.74 -4.19
C TRP A 475 8.34 29.65 -5.27
N ASP A 476 7.44 30.26 -6.05
CA ASP A 476 7.73 31.28 -7.05
C ASP A 476 7.16 32.62 -6.59
N HIS A 477 8.04 33.58 -6.25
CA HIS A 477 7.64 34.91 -5.79
C HIS A 477 6.87 35.70 -6.85
N MET A 478 7.08 35.39 -8.14
CA MET A 478 6.38 36.03 -9.26
C MET A 478 4.94 35.57 -9.41
N LYS A 479 4.56 34.45 -8.77
CA LYS A 479 3.20 33.91 -8.80
C LYS A 479 2.48 34.19 -7.48
N PRO A 480 1.15 34.37 -7.49
CA PRO A 480 0.39 34.55 -6.27
C PRO A 480 0.47 33.32 -5.35
N ALA A 481 0.20 33.52 -4.06
CA ALA A 481 0.01 32.42 -3.12
C ALA A 481 -1.17 31.54 -3.58
N SER A 482 -0.93 30.23 -3.69
CA SER A 482 -1.93 29.22 -4.06
C SER A 482 -1.49 27.85 -3.56
N VAL A 483 -2.41 26.87 -3.56
CA VAL A 483 -2.11 25.48 -3.18
C VAL A 483 -0.97 24.85 -4.01
N SER A 484 -0.79 25.30 -5.25
CA SER A 484 0.28 24.85 -6.16
C SER A 484 1.53 25.74 -6.16
N ASN A 485 1.57 26.79 -5.33
CA ASN A 485 2.71 27.70 -5.23
C ASN A 485 3.17 27.95 -3.78
N LEU A 486 2.70 27.19 -2.80
CA LEU A 486 3.10 27.36 -1.40
C LEU A 486 3.93 26.18 -0.87
N ILE A 487 5.04 26.52 -0.22
CA ILE A 487 5.92 25.58 0.47
C ILE A 487 5.99 25.90 1.96
N LEU A 488 6.16 24.86 2.79
CA LEU A 488 6.35 25.01 4.23
C LEU A 488 7.85 25.04 4.52
N LEU A 489 8.36 26.06 5.22
CA LEU A 489 9.77 26.22 5.57
C LEU A 489 9.93 26.71 7.01
N LYS A 490 11.11 26.51 7.62
CA LYS A 490 11.45 27.18 8.89
C LYS A 490 11.77 28.65 8.63
N PHE A 491 11.63 29.52 9.63
CA PHE A 491 11.91 30.96 9.48
C PHE A 491 13.26 31.26 8.83
N THR A 492 14.35 30.64 9.29
CA THR A 492 15.69 30.86 8.71
C THR A 492 15.80 30.37 7.26
N GLU A 493 15.08 29.31 6.92
CA GLU A 493 15.07 28.73 5.57
C GLU A 493 14.22 29.56 4.61
N ALA A 494 13.17 30.21 5.12
CA ALA A 494 12.32 31.13 4.39
C ALA A 494 13.13 32.35 3.94
N ASP A 495 13.86 32.98 4.87
CA ASP A 495 14.72 34.13 4.56
C ASP A 495 15.76 33.78 3.46
N GLU A 496 16.38 32.59 3.58
CA GLU A 496 17.32 32.11 2.56
C GLU A 496 16.65 31.85 1.21
N HIS A 497 15.45 31.27 1.20
CA HIS A 497 14.69 30.98 -0.02
C HIS A 497 14.32 32.27 -0.76
N GLU A 498 13.84 33.28 -0.04
CA GLU A 498 13.43 34.56 -0.63
C GLU A 498 14.61 35.38 -1.15
N SER A 499 15.82 35.15 -0.62
CA SER A 499 17.04 35.81 -1.11
C SER A 499 17.57 35.28 -2.45
N ARG A 500 17.03 34.16 -2.96
CA ARG A 500 17.52 33.48 -4.17
C ARG A 500 16.45 33.45 -5.27
N SER A 501 16.88 33.48 -6.53
CA SER A 501 15.97 33.23 -7.64
C SER A 501 15.68 31.73 -7.80
N LEU A 502 14.57 31.40 -8.48
CA LEU A 502 14.25 30.01 -8.80
C LEU A 502 15.28 29.40 -9.76
N GLU A 503 15.87 30.20 -10.65
CA GLU A 503 16.98 29.77 -11.50
C GLU A 503 18.21 29.38 -10.67
N ASP A 504 18.56 30.19 -9.65
CA ASP A 504 19.69 29.90 -8.76
C ASP A 504 19.47 28.60 -7.98
N ILE A 505 18.26 28.39 -7.43
CA ILE A 505 17.91 27.17 -6.70
C ILE A 505 17.98 25.95 -7.64
N LYS A 506 17.53 26.09 -8.89
CA LYS A 506 17.59 25.02 -9.89
C LYS A 506 19.03 24.64 -10.26
N GLU A 507 19.94 25.61 -10.30
CA GLU A 507 21.35 25.38 -10.64
C GLU A 507 22.14 24.83 -9.44
N GLN A 508 21.96 25.40 -8.24
CA GLN A 508 22.72 25.03 -7.05
C GLN A 508 22.16 23.80 -6.32
N GLU A 509 20.84 23.62 -6.34
CA GLU A 509 20.13 22.57 -5.59
C GLU A 509 19.11 21.81 -6.48
N PRO A 510 19.55 21.15 -7.58
CA PRO A 510 18.66 20.56 -8.57
C PRO A 510 17.74 19.47 -8.01
N GLU A 511 18.21 18.69 -7.03
CA GLU A 511 17.41 17.65 -6.36
C GLU A 511 16.27 18.25 -5.51
N PHE A 512 16.55 19.35 -4.82
CA PHE A 512 15.54 20.09 -4.05
C PHE A 512 14.49 20.69 -4.98
N PHE A 513 14.93 21.38 -6.03
CA PHE A 513 14.06 21.97 -7.05
C PHE A 513 13.13 20.92 -7.68
N ALA A 514 13.69 19.77 -8.10
CA ALA A 514 12.92 18.71 -8.74
C ALA A 514 11.87 18.10 -7.78
N ARG A 515 12.24 17.90 -6.51
CA ARG A 515 11.33 17.37 -5.49
C ARG A 515 10.17 18.33 -5.23
N VAL A 516 10.46 19.59 -4.93
CA VAL A 516 9.42 20.59 -4.62
C VAL A 516 8.49 20.80 -5.81
N THR A 517 9.04 20.95 -7.01
CA THR A 517 8.24 21.11 -8.25
C THR A 517 7.33 19.91 -8.49
N SER A 518 7.80 18.68 -8.23
CA SER A 518 6.98 17.47 -8.37
C SER A 518 5.82 17.43 -7.36
N VAL A 519 6.07 17.86 -6.13
CA VAL A 519 5.04 17.95 -5.07
C VAL A 519 3.98 18.99 -5.44
N LEU A 520 4.38 20.19 -5.82
CA LEU A 520 3.46 21.27 -6.20
C LEU A 520 2.62 20.93 -7.45
N LYS A 521 3.23 20.27 -8.45
CA LYS A 521 2.51 19.77 -9.63
C LYS A 521 1.44 18.73 -9.27
N ARG A 522 1.67 17.94 -8.22
CA ARG A 522 0.65 17.02 -7.69
C ARG A 522 -0.49 17.78 -7.04
N ALA A 523 -0.18 18.82 -6.26
CA ALA A 523 -1.18 19.69 -5.63
C ALA A 523 -2.12 20.32 -6.66
N GLU A 524 -1.56 20.79 -7.79
CA GLU A 524 -2.31 21.35 -8.91
C GLU A 524 -3.32 20.35 -9.52
N LEU A 525 -2.91 19.08 -9.68
CA LEU A 525 -3.78 18.01 -10.16
C LEU A 525 -4.89 17.65 -9.15
N ASP A 526 -4.56 17.63 -7.85
CA ASP A 526 -5.51 17.30 -6.78
C ASP A 526 -6.62 18.37 -6.65
N PHE A 527 -6.30 19.64 -6.94
CA PHE A 527 -7.24 20.77 -6.85
C PHE A 527 -7.91 21.13 -8.19
N GLY A 528 -7.64 20.38 -9.27
CA GLY A 528 -8.27 20.61 -10.58
C GLY A 528 -7.89 21.95 -11.22
N LEU A 529 -6.78 22.57 -10.80
CA LEU A 529 -6.25 23.81 -11.36
C LEU A 529 -5.57 23.52 -12.70
N ARG A 530 -6.36 23.27 -13.76
CA ARG A 530 -5.86 23.47 -15.13
C ARG A 530 -6.31 24.84 -15.61
N SER A 531 -5.36 25.70 -15.94
CA SER A 531 -5.55 26.60 -17.07
C SER A 531 -5.69 25.73 -18.32
N GLU A 532 -6.86 25.73 -18.94
CA GLU A 532 -6.98 25.37 -20.37
C GLU A 532 -6.12 26.27 -21.23
#